data_AF-A0A1Y5SEJ3-F1
#
_entry.id   AF-A0A1Y5SEJ3-F1
#
_cell.length_a   1.000
_cell.length_b   1.000
_cell.length_c   1.000
_cell.angle_alpha   90.00
_cell.angle_beta   90.00
_cell.angle_gamma   90.00
#
_symmetry.space_group_name_H-M   'P 1'
#
loop_
_entity.id
_entity.type
_entity.pdbx_description
1 polymer ?
#
loop_
_entity_poly.entity_id
_entity_poly.type
_entity_poly.pdbx_seq_one_letter_code
_entity_poly.pdbx_strand_id
1 'polypeptide(L)'
;MRILAVLAGVLTLGACSVADLERDVEGLRLNNLTEETRRAWDEANRDLPFDRGTVFVIANEHGDMHTYSLRPCGGGHICGGAGHRGHVERTADYFIVTGAYPHRTFLLSPGGDGYLTWRGVHRDLAWN
;
A
#
# COMPACT_ATOMS: atom_id res chain seq x y z
N MET A 1 -40.41 -52.90 7.15
CA MET A 1 -40.65 -51.48 7.49
C MET A 1 -39.31 -50.79 7.62
N ARG A 2 -38.97 -49.91 6.67
CA ARG A 2 -37.73 -49.14 6.61
C ARG A 2 -38.11 -47.67 6.51
N ILE A 3 -38.25 -46.97 7.63
CA ILE A 3 -38.39 -45.51 7.62
C ILE A 3 -37.69 -44.97 8.88
N LEU A 4 -37.03 -43.82 8.70
CA LEU A 4 -36.51 -42.87 9.69
C LEU A 4 -35.05 -43.04 10.11
N ALA A 5 -34.14 -42.46 9.32
CA ALA A 5 -32.91 -41.83 9.84
C ALA A 5 -32.24 -40.97 8.74
N VAL A 6 -32.90 -39.92 8.25
CA VAL A 6 -32.21 -38.87 7.48
C VAL A 6 -32.86 -37.54 7.81
N LEU A 7 -32.44 -36.88 8.89
CA LEU A 7 -32.79 -35.47 9.18
C LEU A 7 -31.89 -34.86 10.27
N ALA A 8 -30.59 -35.13 10.25
CA ALA A 8 -29.63 -34.52 11.20
C ALA A 8 -28.36 -33.97 10.51
N GLY A 9 -28.36 -33.79 9.18
CA GLY A 9 -27.16 -33.42 8.43
C GLY A 9 -27.04 -31.96 7.99
N VAL A 10 -28.05 -31.11 8.20
CA VAL A 10 -28.10 -29.79 7.54
C VAL A 10 -27.73 -28.61 8.46
N LEU A 11 -27.57 -28.82 9.77
CA LEU A 11 -27.32 -27.72 10.71
C LEU A 11 -25.84 -27.40 10.99
N THR A 12 -24.88 -28.14 10.42
CA THR A 12 -23.44 -27.93 10.70
C THR A 12 -22.72 -27.04 9.68
N LEU A 13 -23.36 -26.62 8.59
CA LEU A 13 -22.75 -25.77 7.56
C LEU A 13 -22.81 -24.27 7.87
N GLY A 14 -23.60 -23.84 8.86
CA GLY A 14 -23.75 -22.42 9.21
C GLY A 14 -22.73 -21.86 10.19
N ALA A 15 -21.95 -22.71 10.87
CA ALA A 15 -21.05 -22.27 11.94
C ALA A 15 -19.73 -21.66 11.46
N CYS A 16 -19.27 -21.98 10.25
CA CYS A 16 -18.02 -21.42 9.73
C CYS A 16 -18.18 -19.96 9.30
N SER A 17 -19.33 -19.54 8.79
CA SER A 17 -19.53 -18.16 8.33
C SER A 17 -19.69 -17.14 9.46
N VAL A 18 -20.14 -17.55 10.65
CA VAL A 18 -20.34 -16.63 11.79
C VAL A 18 -19.03 -16.38 12.54
N ALA A 19 -18.21 -17.43 12.68
CA ALA A 19 -16.92 -17.33 13.36
C ALA A 19 -15.90 -16.48 12.59
N ASP A 20 -15.97 -16.47 11.26
CA ASP A 20 -15.13 -15.59 10.43
C ASP A 20 -15.58 -14.13 10.55
N LEU A 21 -16.90 -13.87 10.60
CA LEU A 21 -17.47 -12.53 10.77
C LEU A 21 -17.19 -11.94 12.16
N GLU A 22 -17.29 -12.73 13.24
CA GLU A 22 -16.95 -12.28 14.59
C GLU A 22 -15.45 -11.99 14.75
N ARG A 23 -14.57 -12.79 14.10
CA ARG A 23 -13.12 -12.54 14.10
C ARG A 23 -12.73 -11.30 13.30
N ASP A 24 -13.37 -11.06 12.17
CA ASP A 24 -13.13 -9.84 11.38
C ASP A 24 -13.58 -8.58 12.14
N VAL A 25 -14.72 -8.65 12.84
CA VAL A 25 -15.26 -7.51 13.59
C VAL A 25 -14.46 -7.20 14.86
N GLU A 26 -13.90 -8.22 15.54
CA GLU A 26 -13.12 -8.00 16.76
C GLU A 26 -11.73 -7.38 16.49
N GLY A 27 -11.20 -7.53 15.27
CA GLY A 27 -10.01 -6.81 14.80
C GLY A 27 -10.27 -5.35 14.41
N LEU A 28 -11.51 -5.02 14.07
CA LEU A 28 -11.96 -3.70 13.63
C LEU A 28 -12.37 -2.82 14.81
N ARG A 29 -11.41 -2.11 15.42
CA ARG A 29 -11.77 -0.96 16.26
C ARG A 29 -12.50 0.05 15.38
N LEU A 30 -13.74 0.43 15.73
CA LEU A 30 -14.60 1.36 14.96
C LEU A 30 -13.90 2.67 14.53
N ASN A 31 -12.87 3.12 15.26
CA ASN A 31 -12.05 4.30 14.91
C ASN A 31 -11.15 4.10 13.68
N ASN A 32 -10.93 2.85 13.23
CA ASN A 32 -10.08 2.48 12.11
C ASN A 32 -10.88 2.18 10.83
N LEU A 33 -12.22 2.02 10.92
CA LEU A 33 -13.05 1.64 9.77
C LEU A 33 -12.96 2.65 8.62
N THR A 34 -12.89 3.95 8.92
CA THR A 34 -12.74 4.98 7.89
C THR A 34 -11.40 4.90 7.17
N GLU A 35 -10.31 4.69 7.93
CA GLU A 35 -8.96 4.59 7.36
C GLU A 35 -8.75 3.27 6.61
N GLU A 36 -9.32 2.18 7.08
CA GLU A 36 -9.29 0.90 6.37
C GLU A 36 -10.17 0.94 5.11
N THR A 37 -11.34 1.56 5.18
CA THR A 37 -12.20 1.77 4.00
C THR A 37 -11.48 2.65 2.98
N ARG A 38 -10.81 3.73 3.42
CA ARG A 38 -10.01 4.58 2.54
C ARG A 38 -8.88 3.78 1.88
N ARG A 39 -8.16 2.96 2.63
CA ARG A 39 -7.10 2.09 2.10
C ARG A 39 -7.63 1.08 1.08
N ALA A 40 -8.72 0.39 1.40
CA ALA A 40 -9.37 -0.53 0.47
C ALA A 40 -9.87 0.19 -0.79
N TRP A 41 -10.38 1.42 -0.64
CA TRP A 41 -10.77 2.26 -1.76
C TRP A 41 -9.55 2.66 -2.62
N ASP A 42 -8.46 3.11 -1.99
CA ASP A 42 -7.22 3.50 -2.67
C ASP A 42 -6.65 2.32 -3.47
N GLU A 43 -6.59 1.12 -2.87
CA GLU A 43 -6.15 -0.11 -3.55
C GLU A 43 -7.02 -0.49 -4.74
N ALA A 44 -8.34 -0.26 -4.65
CA ALA A 44 -9.27 -0.65 -5.70
C ALA A 44 -9.46 0.42 -6.80
N ASN A 45 -9.20 1.70 -6.50
CA ASN A 45 -9.63 2.82 -7.36
C ASN A 45 -8.53 3.83 -7.69
N ARG A 46 -7.38 3.82 -7.01
CA ARG A 46 -6.28 4.75 -7.29
C ARG A 46 -5.10 4.00 -7.89
N ASP A 47 -4.36 4.69 -8.74
CA ASP A 47 -3.08 4.18 -9.25
C ASP A 47 -2.14 3.94 -8.05
N LEU A 48 -1.57 2.74 -7.96
CA LEU A 48 -0.53 2.45 -6.97
C LEU A 48 0.86 2.70 -7.55
N PRO A 49 1.81 3.19 -6.74
CA PRO A 49 3.20 3.28 -7.15
C PRO A 49 3.71 1.94 -7.70
N PHE A 50 4.41 2.00 -8.83
CA PHE A 50 5.06 0.87 -9.51
C PHE A 50 4.14 -0.11 -10.25
N ASP A 51 2.81 0.00 -10.19
CA ASP A 51 1.89 -0.86 -10.96
C ASP A 51 2.14 -0.76 -12.47
N ARG A 52 2.53 0.43 -12.94
CA ARG A 52 2.88 0.72 -14.33
C ARG A 52 4.38 0.72 -14.61
N GLY A 53 5.19 0.24 -13.65
CA GLY A 53 6.64 0.15 -13.78
C GLY A 53 7.37 1.37 -13.21
N THR A 54 7.95 2.21 -14.07
CA THR A 54 8.77 3.35 -13.61
C THR A 54 7.88 4.49 -13.13
N VAL A 55 8.12 4.94 -11.90
CA VAL A 55 7.51 6.12 -11.31
C VAL A 55 8.43 7.31 -11.51
N PHE A 56 7.91 8.41 -12.04
CA PHE A 56 8.62 9.68 -12.07
C PHE A 56 8.08 10.59 -10.97
N VAL A 57 8.99 11.16 -10.20
CA VAL A 57 8.66 12.04 -9.07
C VAL A 57 9.09 13.45 -9.42
N ILE A 58 8.25 14.43 -9.12
CA ILE A 58 8.57 15.85 -9.16
C ILE A 58 8.42 16.41 -7.75
N ALA A 59 9.45 17.08 -7.24
CA ALA A 59 9.43 17.68 -5.91
C ALA A 59 10.23 18.98 -5.89
N ASN A 60 9.84 19.90 -5.02
CA ASN A 60 10.62 21.10 -4.77
C ASN A 60 11.73 20.81 -3.74
N GLU A 61 12.99 20.96 -4.14
CA GLU A 61 14.16 20.91 -3.25
C GLU A 61 14.91 22.24 -3.37
N HIS A 62 15.11 22.95 -2.26
CA HIS A 62 15.77 24.26 -2.23
C HIS A 62 15.15 25.40 -3.06
N GLY A 63 13.87 25.33 -3.38
CA GLY A 63 13.24 26.32 -4.27
C GLY A 63 13.33 25.94 -5.74
N ASP A 64 14.10 24.91 -6.08
CA ASP A 64 14.21 24.36 -7.42
C ASP A 64 13.31 23.14 -7.59
N MET A 65 12.82 22.96 -8.82
CA MET A 65 12.03 21.79 -9.18
C MET A 65 12.98 20.65 -9.59
N HIS A 66 12.91 19.54 -8.88
CA HIS A 66 13.70 18.35 -9.17
C HIS A 66 12.82 17.21 -9.69
N THR A 67 13.35 16.47 -10.66
CA THR A 67 12.72 15.26 -11.19
C THR A 67 13.57 14.04 -10.86
N TYR A 68 12.91 12.98 -10.40
CA TYR A 68 13.52 11.70 -10.06
C TYR A 68 12.80 10.57 -10.81
N SER A 69 13.50 9.47 -11.04
CA SER A 69 12.93 8.25 -11.61
C SER A 69 13.20 7.09 -10.68
N LEU A 70 12.16 6.35 -10.32
CA LEU A 70 12.19 5.19 -9.45
C LEU A 70 11.62 3.99 -10.22
N ARG A 71 12.41 2.93 -10.39
CA ARG A 71 11.96 1.74 -11.14
C ARG A 71 12.26 0.44 -10.40
N PRO A 72 11.37 -0.56 -10.46
CA PRO A 72 11.72 -1.90 -10.03
C PRO A 72 12.94 -2.42 -10.80
N CYS A 73 13.94 -2.97 -10.10
CA CYS A 73 15.17 -3.47 -10.72
C CYS A 73 15.57 -4.88 -10.25
N GLY A 74 14.57 -5.69 -9.89
CA GLY A 74 14.73 -7.08 -9.51
C GLY A 74 15.14 -7.29 -8.05
N GLY A 75 14.84 -8.47 -7.51
CA GLY A 75 15.13 -8.83 -6.12
C GLY A 75 14.39 -7.98 -5.08
N GLY A 76 13.24 -7.40 -5.43
CA GLY A 76 12.49 -6.49 -4.54
C GLY A 76 13.11 -5.10 -4.38
N HIS A 77 14.07 -4.73 -5.21
CA HIS A 77 14.74 -3.42 -5.16
C HIS A 77 14.10 -2.38 -6.08
N ILE A 78 14.22 -1.12 -5.66
CA ILE A 78 13.89 0.05 -6.48
C ILE A 78 15.18 0.78 -6.85
N CYS A 79 15.41 1.02 -8.12
CA CYS A 79 16.58 1.74 -8.61
C CYS A 79 16.24 3.20 -8.93
N GLY A 80 17.11 4.11 -8.50
CA GLY A 80 17.08 5.51 -8.94
C GLY A 80 17.62 5.70 -10.36
N GLY A 81 17.48 6.90 -10.92
CA GLY A 81 17.95 7.23 -12.28
C GLY A 81 19.46 7.01 -12.50
N ALA A 82 20.27 7.11 -11.45
CA ALA A 82 21.71 6.82 -11.48
C ALA A 82 22.05 5.33 -11.24
N GLY A 83 21.05 4.45 -11.09
CA GLY A 83 21.25 3.01 -10.88
C GLY A 83 21.50 2.58 -9.42
N HIS A 84 21.50 3.52 -8.47
CA HIS A 84 21.59 3.17 -7.05
C HIS A 84 20.40 2.30 -6.63
N ARG A 85 20.69 1.19 -5.95
CA ARG A 85 19.70 0.24 -5.48
C ARG A 85 19.20 0.67 -4.11
N GLY A 86 17.91 0.94 -4.06
CA GLY A 86 17.13 1.18 -2.86
C GLY A 86 16.20 0.03 -2.53
N HIS A 87 15.37 0.29 -1.54
CA HIS A 87 14.33 -0.61 -1.05
C HIS A 87 13.00 0.13 -1.02
N VAL A 88 11.92 -0.62 -1.19
CA VAL A 88 10.56 -0.14 -0.96
C VAL A 88 10.00 -0.87 0.25
N GLU A 89 9.46 -0.09 1.18
CA GLU A 89 8.64 -0.57 2.28
C GLU A 89 7.21 -0.10 2.05
N ARG A 90 6.25 -1.03 2.11
CA ARG A 90 4.83 -0.69 2.02
C ARG A 90 4.27 -0.54 3.41
N THR A 91 3.72 0.63 3.68
CA THR A 91 2.95 0.92 4.89
C THR A 91 1.46 1.01 4.55
N ALA A 92 0.64 1.34 5.55
CA ALA A 92 -0.77 1.63 5.39
C ALA A 92 -1.04 2.68 4.29
N ASP A 93 -0.26 3.75 4.27
CA ASP A 93 -0.58 4.96 3.52
C ASP A 93 0.42 5.27 2.41
N TYR A 94 1.62 4.67 2.47
CA TYR A 94 2.73 5.02 1.60
C TYR A 94 3.54 3.82 1.14
N PHE A 95 4.10 3.95 -0.06
CA PHE A 95 5.25 3.21 -0.54
C PHE A 95 6.50 4.04 -0.26
N ILE A 96 7.27 3.62 0.74
CA ILE A 96 8.44 4.33 1.23
C ILE A 96 9.67 3.80 0.52
N VAL A 97 10.29 4.64 -0.32
CA VAL A 97 11.51 4.31 -1.05
C VAL A 97 12.71 4.98 -0.40
N THR A 98 13.69 4.18 0.00
CA THR A 98 14.97 4.63 0.56
C THR A 98 16.14 4.10 -0.25
N GLY A 99 17.28 4.78 -0.21
CA GLY A 99 18.54 4.30 -0.83
C GLY A 99 18.65 4.44 -2.35
N ALA A 100 17.54 4.67 -3.07
CA ALA A 100 17.54 4.92 -4.51
C ALA A 100 18.22 6.26 -4.89
N TYR A 101 18.23 7.22 -3.96
CA TYR A 101 18.97 8.47 -4.04
C TYR A 101 19.61 8.80 -2.68
N PRO A 102 20.86 9.28 -2.64
CA PRO A 102 21.52 9.61 -1.38
C PRO A 102 20.73 10.62 -0.54
N HIS A 103 20.57 10.30 0.74
CA HIS A 103 19.91 11.14 1.77
C HIS A 103 18.46 11.53 1.46
N ARG A 104 17.78 10.77 0.61
CA ARG A 104 16.39 11.02 0.20
C ARG A 104 15.52 9.82 0.52
N THR A 105 14.34 10.12 1.04
CA THR A 105 13.27 9.16 1.25
C THR A 105 12.04 9.65 0.51
N PHE A 106 11.48 8.82 -0.36
CA PHE A 106 10.26 9.13 -1.09
C PHE A 106 9.10 8.39 -0.43
N LEU A 107 8.09 9.11 0.04
CA LEU A 107 6.85 8.56 0.56
C LEU A 107 5.80 8.76 -0.53
N LEU A 108 5.48 7.71 -1.27
CA LEU A 108 4.54 7.77 -2.39
C LEU A 108 3.17 7.28 -1.91
N SER A 109 2.19 8.17 -1.80
CA SER A 109 0.81 7.77 -1.52
C SER A 109 0.15 7.26 -2.81
N PRO A 110 -0.84 6.36 -2.71
CA PRO A 110 -1.71 6.03 -3.84
C PRO A 110 -2.24 7.29 -4.54
N GLY A 111 -2.36 7.24 -5.87
CA GLY A 111 -2.99 8.25 -6.70
C GLY A 111 -2.23 9.56 -6.91
N GLY A 112 -0.89 9.54 -6.88
CA GLY A 112 -0.05 10.55 -7.55
C GLY A 112 0.58 11.62 -6.67
N ASP A 113 0.47 11.54 -5.34
CA ASP A 113 1.01 12.52 -4.40
C ASP A 113 1.96 11.89 -3.36
N GLY A 114 2.44 12.72 -2.42
CA GLY A 114 3.21 12.26 -1.27
C GLY A 114 4.26 13.25 -0.81
N TYR A 115 5.34 12.74 -0.20
CA TYR A 115 6.41 13.56 0.36
C TYR A 115 7.82 13.08 -0.01
N LEU A 116 8.69 14.03 -0.37
CA LEU A 116 10.14 13.84 -0.37
C LEU A 116 10.69 14.31 0.98
N THR A 117 11.39 13.41 1.67
CA THR A 117 12.15 13.77 2.88
C THR A 117 13.62 13.88 2.53
N TRP A 118 14.19 15.06 2.76
CA TRP A 118 15.62 15.30 2.58
C TRP A 118 16.17 16.04 3.80
N ARG A 119 17.21 15.48 4.43
CA ARG A 119 17.81 16.00 5.69
C ARG A 119 16.77 16.27 6.79
N GLY A 120 15.76 15.41 6.91
CA GLY A 120 14.69 15.52 7.91
C GLY A 120 13.60 16.54 7.59
N VAL A 121 13.63 17.14 6.39
CA VAL A 121 12.66 18.13 5.96
C VAL A 121 11.72 17.52 4.91
N HIS A 122 10.42 17.62 5.16
CA HIS A 122 9.38 17.17 4.23
C HIS A 122 9.07 18.22 3.17
N ARG A 123 8.89 17.75 1.94
CA ARG A 123 8.51 18.53 0.77
C ARG A 123 7.43 17.76 0.03
N ASP A 124 6.40 18.47 -0.40
CA ASP A 124 5.36 17.87 -1.23
C ASP A 124 5.99 17.37 -2.53
N LEU A 125 5.54 16.21 -2.98
CA LEU A 125 5.87 15.68 -4.30
C LEU A 125 4.60 15.30 -5.05
N ALA A 126 4.74 15.22 -6.36
CA ALA A 126 3.79 14.56 -7.24
C ALA A 126 4.49 13.42 -8.00
N TRP A 127 3.73 12.38 -8.34
CA TRP A 127 4.22 11.25 -9.13
C TRP A 127 3.18 10.76 -10.15
N ASN A 128 3.63 9.96 -11.12
CA ASN A 128 2.81 9.43 -12.21
C ASN A 128 2.83 7.89 -12.32
#